data_AF-E3MM70-F1
#
_entry.id   AF-E3MM70-F1
#
_cell.length_a   1.000
_cell.length_b   1.000
_cell.length_c   1.000
_cell.angle_alpha   90.00
_cell.angle_beta   90.00
_cell.angle_gamma   90.00
#
_symmetry.space_group_name_H-M   'P 1'
#
loop_
_entity.id
_entity.type
_entity.pdbx_description
1 polymer ?
#
loop_
_entity_poly.entity_id
_entity_poly.type
_entity_poly.pdbx_seq_one_letter_code
_entity_poly.pdbx_strand_id
1 'polypeptide(L)' 'MFQSSVAVDLARTRYDNVAKSLGSWGETIDETNAHDARKVLDEALAVCRSGEQSALVNVLIGKTDFREGSISV' A
#
# COMPACT_ATOMS: atom_id res chain seq x y z
N MET A 1 -1.24 3.45 -27.41
CA MET A 1 -0.73 4.80 -27.11
C MET A 1 -0.51 4.82 -25.60
N PHE A 2 0.77 4.80 -25.19
CA PHE A 2 1.30 4.49 -23.85
C PHE A 2 0.78 3.16 -23.25
N GLN A 3 1.58 2.08 -23.30
CA GLN A 3 1.36 0.85 -22.51
C GLN A 3 1.55 1.12 -21.00
N SER A 4 0.89 2.17 -20.51
CA SER A 4 1.02 2.73 -19.20
C SER A 4 -0.23 2.36 -18.43
N SER A 5 -0.06 1.48 -17.43
CA SER A 5 -1.11 1.11 -16.50
C SER A 5 -1.56 2.30 -15.61
N VAL A 6 -0.93 3.47 -15.73
CA VAL A 6 -1.17 4.65 -14.89
C VAL A 6 -2.57 5.24 -15.11
N ALA A 7 -3.13 5.17 -16.33
CA ALA A 7 -4.41 5.79 -16.65
C ALA A 7 -5.64 4.92 -16.32
N VAL A 8 -5.53 3.60 -16.47
CA VAL A 8 -6.67 2.66 -16.37
C VAL A 8 -6.52 1.70 -15.19
N ASP A 9 -5.33 1.14 -15.00
CA ASP A 9 -5.08 0.10 -14.01
C ASP A 9 -4.62 0.65 -12.64
N LEU A 10 -4.25 1.94 -12.58
CA LEU A 10 -3.59 2.59 -11.44
C LEU A 10 -2.45 1.73 -10.89
N ALA A 11 -1.25 1.88 -11.46
CA ALA A 11 -0.05 1.24 -10.91
C ALA A 11 0.03 1.46 -9.39
N ARG A 12 0.11 0.35 -8.65
CA ARG A 12 0.15 0.37 -7.18
C ARG A 12 1.42 1.09 -6.72
N THR A 13 1.25 2.19 -6.01
CA THR A 13 2.37 2.95 -5.44
C THR A 13 2.84 2.30 -4.15
N ARG A 14 4.16 2.09 -4.03
CA ARG A 14 4.82 1.53 -2.85
C ARG A 14 5.15 2.61 -1.83
N TYR A 15 4.13 3.15 -1.17
CA TYR A 15 4.29 4.19 -0.14
C TYR A 15 5.10 3.72 1.07
N ASP A 16 5.09 2.41 1.34
CA ASP A 16 5.95 1.75 2.33
C ASP A 16 7.44 2.00 2.07
N ASN A 17 7.86 1.98 0.79
CA ASN A 17 9.24 2.27 0.44
C ASN A 17 9.60 3.74 0.67
N VAL A 18 8.66 4.65 0.47
CA VAL A 18 8.86 6.07 0.76
C VAL A 18 9.07 6.27 2.27
N ALA A 19 8.24 5.65 3.10
CA ALA A 19 8.41 5.69 4.55
C ALA A 19 9.80 5.17 4.97
N LYS A 20 10.21 4.01 4.43
CA LYS A 20 11.57 3.45 4.64
C LYS A 20 12.67 4.43 4.26
N SER A 21 12.55 5.09 3.09
CA SER A 21 13.55 6.04 2.61
C SER A 21 13.67 7.31 3.47
N LEU A 22 12.61 7.67 4.20
CA LEU A 22 12.58 8.79 5.13
C LEU A 22 12.99 8.40 6.56
N GLY A 23 13.50 7.18 6.78
CA GLY A 23 13.92 6.69 8.09
C GLY A 23 12.77 6.26 9.00
N SER A 24 11.60 5.97 8.41
CA SER A 24 10.44 5.44 9.13
C SER A 24 10.23 3.96 8.81
N TRP A 25 9.42 3.28 9.62
CA TRP A 25 9.00 1.93 9.34
C TRP A 25 7.90 1.93 8.27
N GLY A 26 7.92 0.94 7.38
CA GLY A 26 6.92 0.81 6.32
C GLY A 26 6.63 -0.64 5.99
N GLU A 27 5.38 -1.02 5.78
CA GLU A 27 5.04 -2.34 5.22
C GLU A 27 3.80 -2.27 4.33
N THR A 28 3.67 -3.23 3.42
CA THR A 28 2.51 -3.35 2.53
C THR A 28 1.65 -4.55 2.94
N ILE A 29 0.34 -4.35 3.00
CA ILE A 29 -0.65 -5.43 3.11
C ILE A 29 -1.38 -5.54 1.77
N ASP A 30 -1.35 -6.70 1.15
CA ASP A 30 -2.07 -7.04 -0.07
C ASP A 30 -2.73 -8.43 0.02
N GLU A 31 -3.32 -8.89 -1.07
CA GLU A 31 -4.03 -10.18 -1.13
C GLU A 31 -3.15 -11.38 -0.71
N THR A 32 -1.83 -11.30 -0.90
CA THR A 32 -0.91 -12.40 -0.59
C THR A 32 -0.64 -12.55 0.91
N ASN A 33 -0.77 -11.46 1.69
CA ASN A 33 -0.46 -11.44 3.12
C ASN A 33 -1.59 -10.87 3.99
N ALA A 34 -2.80 -10.69 3.45
CA ALA A 34 -3.95 -10.16 4.18
C ALA A 34 -4.29 -10.97 5.46
N HIS A 35 -3.99 -12.26 5.49
CA HIS A 35 -4.17 -13.11 6.67
C HIS A 35 -3.27 -12.71 7.85
N ASP A 36 -2.12 -12.07 7.57
CA ASP A 36 -1.17 -11.57 8.55
C ASP A 36 -1.42 -10.10 8.93
N ALA A 37 -2.51 -9.48 8.44
CA ALA A 37 -2.76 -8.05 8.64
C ALA A 37 -2.71 -7.63 10.11
N ARG A 38 -3.25 -8.45 11.02
CA ARG A 38 -3.21 -8.18 12.46
C ARG A 38 -1.77 -8.10 12.99
N LYS A 39 -0.91 -9.02 12.57
CA LYS A 39 0.49 -9.06 12.96
C LYS A 39 1.23 -7.80 12.49
N VAL A 40 1.07 -7.43 11.22
CA VAL A 40 1.68 -6.22 10.64
C VAL A 40 1.24 -4.95 11.38
N LEU A 41 -0.05 -4.87 11.75
CA LEU A 41 -0.58 -3.75 12.53
C LEU A 41 -0.03 -3.73 13.97
N ASP A 42 0.09 -4.89 14.62
CA ASP A 42 0.64 -4.99 15.97
C ASP A 42 2.13 -4.58 15.99
N GLU A 43 2.90 -4.96 14.96
CA GLU A 43 4.29 -4.54 14.75
C GLU A 43 4.41 -3.02 14.53
N ALA A 44 3.59 -2.45 13.63
CA ALA A 44 3.55 -1.01 13.38
C ALA A 44 3.27 -0.21 14.67
N LEU A 45 2.31 -0.69 15.48
CA LEU A 45 2.00 -0.07 16.76
C LEU A 45 3.12 -0.22 17.78
N ALA A 46 3.82 -1.36 17.82
CA ALA A 46 4.97 -1.56 18.69
C ALA A 46 6.11 -0.60 18.33
N VAL A 47 6.39 -0.41 17.04
CA VAL A 47 7.36 0.55 16.54
C VAL A 47 7.00 1.97 16.99
N CYS A 48 5.77 2.42 16.75
CA CYS A 48 5.34 3.75 17.20
C CYS A 48 5.43 3.93 18.73
N ARG A 49 5.10 2.87 19.50
CA ARG A 49 5.17 2.90 20.98
C ARG A 49 6.60 2.95 21.53
N SER A 50 7.58 2.41 20.80
CA SER A 50 9.00 2.52 21.19
C SER A 50 9.51 3.96 21.15
N GLY A 51 8.84 4.83 20.37
CA GLY A 51 9.27 6.21 20.13
C GLY A 51 10.43 6.36 19.15
N GLU A 52 10.92 5.26 18.57
CA GLU A 52 12.09 5.26 17.67
C GLU A 52 11.78 5.81 16.28
N GLN A 53 10.59 5.52 15.74
CA GLN A 53 10.19 5.95 14.40
C GLN A 53 8.66 5.92 14.22
N SER A 54 8.18 6.67 13.23
CA SER A 54 6.79 6.57 12.75
C SER A 54 6.62 5.33 11.86
N ALA A 55 5.38 4.86 11.71
CA ALA A 55 5.04 3.70 10.88
C ALA A 55 4.02 4.07 9.80
N LEU A 56 4.23 3.57 8.57
CA LEU A 56 3.26 3.61 7.48
C LEU A 56 2.87 2.18 7.06
N VAL A 57 1.57 1.88 7.05
CA VAL A 57 1.06 0.62 6.52
C VAL A 57 0.31 0.92 5.23
N ASN A 58 0.83 0.43 4.10
CA ASN A 58 0.23 0.60 2.78
C ASN A 58 -0.75 -0.57 2.53
N VAL A 59 -2.05 -0.33 2.66
CA VAL A 59 -3.07 -1.39 2.56
C VAL A 59 -3.75 -1.38 1.20
N LEU A 60 -3.68 -2.49 0.49
CA LEU A 60 -4.38 -2.72 -0.77
C LEU A 60 -5.67 -3.49 -0.47
N ILE A 61 -6.78 -2.77 -0.47
CA ILE A 61 -8.10 -3.28 -0.04
C ILE A 61 -8.87 -3.91 -1.23
N GLY A 62 -8.22 -4.03 -2.40
CA GLY A 62 -8.78 -4.59 -3.63
C GLY A 62 -8.83 -3.58 -4.78
N LYS A 63 -9.14 -4.09 -5.97
CA LYS A 63 -9.44 -3.29 -7.18
C LYS A 63 -10.94 -3.31 -7.40
N THR A 64 -11.52 -2.18 -7.78
CA THR A 64 -12.92 -2.12 -8.22
C THR A 64 -12.98 -1.97 -9.73
N ASP A 65 -14.00 -2.54 -10.36
CA ASP A 65 -14.27 -2.43 -11.81
C ASP A 65 -14.86 -1.07 -12.18
N PHE A 66 -14.42 -0.01 -11.48
CA PHE A 66 -14.98 1.33 -11.56
C PHE A 66 -14.99 1.94 -12.98
N ARG A 67 -14.24 1.35 -13.93
CA ARG A 67 -14.17 1.78 -15.35
C ARG A 67 -14.54 0.70 -16.36
N GLU A 68 -15.03 -0.46 -15.93
CA GLU A 68 -15.46 -1.50 -16.85
C GLU A 68 -16.67 -1.01 -17.66
N GLY A 69 -16.48 -0.83 -18.98
CA GLY A 69 -17.50 -0.28 -19.89
C GLY A 69 -17.47 1.24 -20.15
N SER A 70 -16.50 1.99 -19.59
CA SER A 70 -16.33 3.42 -19.91
C SER A 70 -15.78 3.62 -21.34
N ILE A 71 -16.46 4.41 -22.17
CA ILE A 71 -16.06 4.77 -23.54
C ILE A 71 -14.92 5.81 -23.55
N SER A 72 -14.67 6.50 -22.43
CA SER A 72 -13.54 7.41 -22.31
C SER A 72 -12.28 6.67 -21.88
N VAL A 73 -11.37 6.49 -22.84
CA VAL A 73 -9.94 6.14 -22.70
C VAL A 73 -9.07 7.30 -23.13
#